data_AF-A0A7K0UAG3-F1
#
_entry.id   AF-A0A7K0UAG3-F1
#
_cell.length_a   1.000
_cell.length_b   1.000
_cell.length_c   1.000
_cell.angle_alpha   90.00
_cell.angle_beta   90.00
_cell.angle_gamma   90.00
#
_symmetry.space_group_name_H-M   'P 1'
#
loop_
_entity.id
_entity.type
_entity.pdbx_description
1 polymer ?
#
loop_
_entity_poly.entity_id
_entity_poly.type
_entity_poly.pdbx_seq_one_letter_code
_entity_poly.pdbx_strand_id
1 'polypeptide(L)'
;VVSASGTAESAAIPGYRVAGKTGTAMRIDDSCSCYRGYTASFIGFAPADKPAFVVSVTIQAPQGIHWGGYLGGPVFKKVMSFVLQDKRIPPTLTQKTIYPLNEKDLKASQKP
;
A
#
# COMPACT_ATOMS: atom_id res chain seq x y z
N VAL A 1 -2.62 -0.97 -6.55
CA VAL A 1 -2.52 -0.06 -5.36
C VAL A 1 -1.10 0.45 -5.18
N VAL A 2 -0.10 -0.44 -5.03
CA VAL A 2 1.32 -0.08 -4.90
C VAL A 2 2.03 -0.09 -6.27
N SER A 3 1.35 0.42 -7.30
CA SER A 3 1.82 0.45 -8.69
C SER A 3 1.72 1.88 -9.22
N ALA A 4 2.37 2.18 -10.34
CA ALA A 4 2.27 3.50 -11.00
C ALA A 4 0.81 3.92 -11.30
N SER A 5 -0.07 2.95 -11.56
CA SER A 5 -1.52 3.15 -11.74
C SER A 5 -2.34 3.04 -10.43
N GLY A 6 -1.69 3.01 -9.27
CA GLY A 6 -2.30 2.72 -7.99
C GLY A 6 -2.34 3.91 -7.02
N THR A 7 -3.14 3.80 -5.96
CA THR A 7 -3.40 4.87 -4.99
C THR A 7 -2.28 5.10 -3.96
N ALA A 8 -1.20 4.31 -3.99
CA ALA A 8 -0.07 4.40 -3.06
C ALA A 8 1.23 3.89 -3.69
N GLU A 9 1.62 4.48 -4.82
CA GLU A 9 2.89 4.18 -5.48
C GLU A 9 4.10 4.38 -4.55
N SER A 10 4.03 5.37 -3.64
CA SER A 10 5.08 5.67 -2.65
C SER A 10 5.40 4.52 -1.69
N ALA A 11 4.51 3.53 -1.55
CA ALA A 11 4.73 2.34 -0.73
C ALA A 11 5.63 1.27 -1.42
N ALA A 12 6.03 1.48 -2.68
CA ALA A 12 6.86 0.53 -3.41
C ALA A 12 8.28 0.45 -2.85
N ILE A 13 8.77 -0.78 -2.68
CA ILE A 13 10.12 -1.09 -2.21
C ILE A 13 10.88 -1.77 -3.36
N PRO A 14 11.96 -1.17 -3.89
CA PRO A 14 12.77 -1.80 -4.93
C PRO A 14 13.26 -3.18 -4.51
N GLY A 15 13.17 -4.16 -5.42
CA GLY A 15 13.58 -5.55 -5.15
C GLY A 15 12.56 -6.40 -4.39
N TYR A 16 11.45 -5.84 -3.92
CA TYR A 16 10.40 -6.60 -3.22
C TYR A 16 9.04 -6.44 -3.89
N ARG A 17 8.29 -7.55 -4.00
CA ARG A 17 6.86 -7.45 -4.28
C ARG A 17 6.15 -6.95 -3.02
N VAL A 18 5.41 -5.86 -3.15
CA VAL A 18 4.62 -5.28 -2.05
C VAL A 18 3.14 -5.36 -2.42
N ALA A 19 2.34 -5.93 -1.53
CA ALA A 19 0.89 -5.87 -1.60
C ALA A 19 0.38 -5.00 -0.45
N GLY A 20 -0.56 -4.11 -0.73
CA GLY A 20 -1.10 -3.24 0.29
C GLY A 20 -2.33 -2.46 -0.16
N LYS A 21 -3.02 -1.89 0.82
CA LYS A 21 -4.24 -1.11 0.64
C LYS A 21 -4.18 0.18 1.45
N THR A 22 -4.72 1.23 0.83
CA THR A 22 -4.96 2.53 1.46
C THR A 22 -6.35 2.58 2.06
N GLY A 23 -6.49 3.22 3.22
CA GLY A 23 -7.75 3.58 3.84
C GLY A 23 -7.77 5.05 4.24
N THR A 24 -8.92 5.69 4.08
CA THR A 24 -9.20 7.02 4.63
C THR A 24 -10.61 6.94 5.21
N ALA A 25 -10.74 7.10 6.51
CA ALA A 25 -12.03 7.04 7.21
C ALA A 25 -12.35 8.41 7.83
N MET A 26 -13.61 8.81 7.79
CA MET A 26 -14.07 9.95 8.58
C MET A 26 -14.15 9.54 10.06
N ARG A 27 -13.66 10.40 10.96
CA ARG A 27 -13.73 10.16 12.40
C ARG A 27 -15.08 10.62 12.95
N ILE A 28 -15.61 9.87 13.91
CA ILE A 28 -16.73 10.35 14.74
C ILE A 28 -16.19 11.39 15.73
N ASP A 29 -16.95 12.46 15.91
CA ASP A 29 -16.76 13.44 16.96
C ASP A 29 -17.95 13.34 17.92
N ASP A 30 -17.67 12.78 19.10
CA ASP A 30 -18.67 12.48 20.13
C ASP A 30 -19.33 13.75 20.68
N SER A 31 -18.70 14.93 20.54
CA SER A 31 -19.26 16.20 21.01
C SER A 31 -20.43 16.68 20.17
N CYS A 32 -20.48 16.31 18.89
CA CYS A 32 -21.53 16.68 17.94
C CYS A 32 -22.31 15.48 17.41
N SER A 33 -21.96 14.25 17.79
CA SER A 33 -22.45 13.00 17.20
C SER A 33 -22.35 13.00 15.66
N CYS A 34 -21.29 13.61 15.13
CA CYS A 34 -21.13 13.89 13.71
C CYS A 34 -19.75 13.46 13.19
N TYR A 35 -19.60 13.31 11.88
CA TYR A 35 -18.28 13.03 11.30
C TYR A 35 -17.44 14.30 11.21
N ARG A 36 -16.32 14.34 11.92
CA ARG A 36 -15.36 15.45 11.87
C ARG A 36 -13.91 14.95 11.92
N GLY A 37 -13.13 15.39 10.94
CA GLY A 37 -11.75 14.97 10.75
C GLY A 37 -11.63 13.58 10.14
N TYR A 38 -10.39 13.14 9.97
CA TYR A 38 -10.06 11.91 9.24
C TYR A 38 -9.12 11.00 10.03
N THR A 39 -9.13 9.73 9.68
CA THR A 39 -8.08 8.76 9.98
C THR A 39 -7.51 8.27 8.66
N ALA A 40 -6.22 8.47 8.46
CA ALA A 40 -5.49 8.01 7.29
C ALA A 40 -4.81 6.68 7.64
N SER A 41 -4.91 5.68 6.76
CA SER A 41 -4.28 4.39 7.00
C SER A 41 -3.68 3.76 5.75
N PHE A 42 -2.66 2.94 5.97
CA PHE A 42 -2.06 2.07 4.99
C PHE A 42 -1.71 0.74 5.65
N ILE A 43 -2.10 -0.37 5.04
CA ILE A 43 -1.69 -1.70 5.49
C ILE A 43 -1.13 -2.47 4.31
N GLY A 44 -0.05 -3.22 4.54
CA GLY A 44 0.54 -4.05 3.52
C GLY A 44 1.45 -5.12 4.08
N PHE A 45 1.90 -6.00 3.19
CA PHE A 45 2.85 -7.05 3.50
C PHE A 45 3.90 -7.20 2.39
N ALA A 46 5.07 -7.69 2.78
CA ALA A 46 6.18 -7.96 1.88
C ALA A 46 7.07 -9.11 2.42
N PRO A 47 7.73 -9.87 1.53
CA PRO A 47 7.47 -9.98 0.10
C PRO A 47 6.06 -10.52 -0.20
N ALA A 48 5.37 -10.03 -1.22
CA ALA A 48 3.97 -10.42 -1.47
C ALA A 48 3.80 -11.88 -1.93
N ASP A 49 4.87 -12.48 -2.43
CA ASP A 49 4.94 -13.85 -2.91
C ASP A 49 5.35 -14.87 -1.85
N LYS A 50 6.10 -14.42 -0.85
CA LYS A 50 6.41 -15.20 0.34
C LYS A 50 6.31 -14.27 1.55
N PRO A 51 5.08 -13.99 2.04
CA PRO A 51 4.85 -13.01 3.08
C PRO A 51 5.65 -13.30 4.34
N ALA A 52 6.50 -12.36 4.74
CA ALA A 52 7.31 -12.45 5.95
C ALA A 52 6.80 -11.48 7.03
N PHE A 53 6.40 -10.27 6.64
CA PHE A 53 5.96 -9.22 7.55
C PHE A 53 4.72 -8.50 7.06
N VAL A 54 3.88 -8.08 8.01
CA VAL A 54 2.75 -7.17 7.81
C VAL A 54 3.07 -5.88 8.56
N VAL A 55 2.87 -4.74 7.91
CA VAL A 55 2.98 -3.41 8.54
C VAL A 55 1.67 -2.67 8.32
N SER A 56 1.10 -2.17 9.41
CA SER A 56 -0.06 -1.28 9.40
C SER A 56 0.36 0.08 9.94
N VAL A 57 -0.01 1.13 9.22
CA VAL A 57 0.20 2.52 9.57
C VAL A 57 -1.16 3.17 9.72
N THR A 58 -1.42 3.76 10.89
CA THR A 58 -2.65 4.49 11.18
C THR A 58 -2.28 5.85 11.74
N ILE A 59 -2.74 6.91 11.07
CA ILE A 59 -2.49 8.30 11.46
C ILE A 59 -3.85 8.91 11.83
N GLN A 60 -3.99 9.22 13.11
CA GLN A 60 -5.21 9.79 13.68
C GLN A 60 -5.18 11.31 13.54
N ALA A 61 -6.31 11.89 13.13
CA ALA A 61 -6.51 13.33 13.01
C ALA A 61 -5.37 14.08 12.27
N PRO A 62 -4.98 13.66 11.05
CA PRO A 62 -3.95 14.36 10.29
C PRO A 62 -4.42 15.78 9.97
N GLN A 63 -3.50 16.74 10.08
CA GLN A 63 -3.75 18.13 9.72
C GLN A 63 -3.39 18.36 8.25
N GLY A 64 -4.28 19.01 7.50
CA GLY A 64 -4.11 19.24 6.06
C GLY A 64 -4.43 18.01 5.20
N ILE A 65 -3.41 17.43 4.56
CA ILE A 65 -3.58 16.26 3.67
C ILE A 65 -3.99 15.05 4.51
N HIS A 66 -4.99 14.27 4.06
CA HIS A 66 -5.57 13.17 4.84
C HIS A 66 -5.66 11.84 4.06
N TRP A 67 -5.11 11.76 2.85
CA TRP A 67 -5.15 10.56 2.02
C TRP A 67 -4.23 9.46 2.60
N GLY A 68 -4.80 8.30 2.95
CA GLY A 68 -4.06 7.17 3.53
C GLY A 68 -2.87 6.69 2.70
N GLY A 69 -2.98 6.71 1.38
CA GLY A 69 -1.86 6.36 0.49
C GLY A 69 -0.72 7.38 0.52
N TYR A 70 -1.04 8.67 0.57
CA TYR A 70 -0.06 9.75 0.58
C TYR A 70 0.69 9.81 1.92
N LEU A 71 -0.03 9.71 3.03
CA LEU A 71 0.57 9.79 4.37
C LEU A 71 1.19 8.45 4.81
N GLY A 72 0.46 7.35 4.63
CA GLY A 72 0.84 6.03 5.14
C GLY A 72 1.86 5.30 4.26
N GLY A 73 1.86 5.54 2.95
CA GLY A 73 2.76 4.87 2.00
C GLY A 73 4.25 5.09 2.29
N PRO A 74 4.73 6.34 2.47
CA PRO A 74 6.13 6.62 2.79
C PRO A 74 6.58 6.02 4.14
N VAL A 75 5.71 6.06 5.15
CA VAL A 75 5.98 5.47 6.47
C VAL A 75 6.09 3.95 6.36
N PHE A 76 5.13 3.32 5.69
CA PHE A 76 5.17 1.87 5.42
C PHE A 76 6.47 1.48 4.71
N LYS A 77 6.85 2.20 3.65
CA LYS A 77 8.09 1.93 2.90
C LYS A 77 9.31 1.96 3.81
N LYS A 78 9.44 2.98 4.65
CA LYS A 78 10.59 3.12 5.56
C LYS A 78 10.66 1.98 6.58
N VAL A 79 9.56 1.67 7.26
CA VAL A 79 9.50 0.64 8.29
C VAL A 79 9.69 -0.76 7.70
N MET A 80 8.97 -1.08 6.61
CA MET A 80 9.06 -2.38 5.97
C MET A 80 10.45 -2.61 5.37
N SER A 81 11.07 -1.61 4.72
CA SER A 81 12.43 -1.74 4.19
C SER A 81 13.44 -2.05 5.30
N PHE A 82 13.32 -1.38 6.44
CA PHE A 82 14.19 -1.62 7.58
C PHE A 82 14.06 -3.06 8.10
N VAL A 83 12.84 -3.55 8.33
CA VAL A 83 12.63 -4.91 8.86
C VAL A 83 13.08 -5.98 7.89
N LEU A 84 12.83 -5.81 6.58
CA LEU A 84 13.29 -6.75 5.55
C LEU A 84 14.83 -6.84 5.52
N GLN A 85 15.53 -5.71 5.62
CA GLN A 85 16.99 -5.66 5.66
C GLN A 85 17.54 -6.26 6.96
N ASP A 86 17.02 -5.85 8.11
CA ASP A 86 17.43 -6.35 9.43
C ASP A 86 17.30 -7.87 9.54
N LYS A 87 16.20 -8.41 9.02
CA LYS A 87 15.92 -9.85 9.03
C LYS A 87 16.50 -10.61 7.84
N ARG A 88 17.30 -9.95 7.00
CA ARG A 88 17.98 -10.53 5.83
C ARG A 88 17.03 -11.32 4.94
N ILE A 89 15.81 -10.82 4.77
CA ILE A 89 14.85 -11.43 3.85
C ILE A 89 15.41 -11.28 2.43
N PRO A 90 15.43 -12.34 1.62
CA PRO A 90 15.92 -12.24 0.25
C PRO A 90 14.95 -11.40 -0.60
N PRO A 91 15.46 -10.58 -1.54
CA PRO A 91 14.64 -9.91 -2.54
C PRO A 91 13.83 -10.88 -3.38
N THR A 92 12.72 -10.40 -3.94
CA THR A 92 11.89 -11.18 -4.85
C THR A 92 12.58 -11.34 -6.21
N LEU A 93 12.84 -12.59 -6.63
CA LEU A 93 13.51 -12.91 -7.90
C LEU A 93 12.57 -12.99 -9.11
N THR A 94 11.25 -12.85 -8.93
CA THR A 94 10.27 -13.16 -9.97
C THR A 94 9.80 -11.92 -10.73
N GLN A 95 9.72 -12.02 -12.06
CA GLN A 95 9.06 -11.02 -12.91
C GLN A 95 7.61 -10.77 -12.46
N LYS A 96 7.22 -9.49 -12.48
CA LYS A 96 5.87 -9.05 -12.14
C LYS A 96 4.91 -9.49 -13.25
N THR A 97 4.09 -10.51 -13.00
CA THR A 97 2.98 -10.85 -13.90
C THR A 97 1.96 -9.71 -13.88
N ILE A 98 1.83 -8.99 -14.99
CA ILE A 98 0.79 -7.99 -15.16
C ILE A 98 -0.45 -8.70 -15.67
N TYR A 99 -1.51 -8.69 -14.86
CA TYR A 99 -2.80 -9.21 -15.27
C TYR A 99 -3.57 -8.12 -16.00
N PRO A 100 -4.15 -8.43 -17.17
CA PRO A 100 -5.03 -7.50 -17.87
C PRO A 100 -6.25 -7.22 -16.98
N LEU A 101 -6.59 -5.94 -16.84
CA LEU A 101 -7.67 -5.49 -15.96
C LEU A 101 -9.02 -5.38 -16.67
N ASN A 102 -9.03 -5.50 -18.00
CA ASN A 102 -10.23 -5.45 -18.83
C ASN A 102 -10.11 -6.46 -19.99
N GLU A 103 -11.25 -6.72 -20.65
CA GLU A 103 -11.36 -7.71 -21.73
C GLU A 103 -10.52 -7.37 -22.96
N LYS A 104 -10.42 -6.09 -23.32
CA LYS A 104 -9.60 -5.60 -24.44
C LYS A 104 -8.12 -5.90 -24.18
N ASP A 105 -7.69 -5.59 -22.96
CA ASP A 105 -6.47 -5.96 -22.24
C ASP A 105 -6.04 -7.40 -22.50
N LEU A 106 -6.96 -8.28 -22.10
CA LEU A 106 -6.79 -9.72 -22.12
C LEU A 106 -6.69 -10.25 -23.54
N LYS A 107 -7.59 -9.83 -24.43
CA LYS A 107 -7.59 -10.24 -25.83
C LYS A 107 -6.32 -9.78 -26.57
N ALA A 108 -5.81 -8.59 -26.26
CA ALA A 108 -4.56 -8.09 -26.82
C ALA A 108 -3.35 -8.92 -26.36
N SER A 109 -3.34 -9.37 -25.10
CA SER A 109 -2.26 -10.21 -24.54
C SER A 109 -2.28 -11.68 -25.01
N GLN A 110 -3.39 -12.15 -25.56
CA GLN A 110 -3.58 -13.53 -26.04
C GLN A 110 -3.34 -13.69 -27.55
N LYS A 111 -3.06 -12.59 -28.28
CA LYS A 111 -2.79 -12.64 -29.71
C LYS A 111 -1.34 -13.11 -29.93
N PRO A 112 -1.11 -14.15 -30.75
CA PRO A 112 0.22 -14.73 -30.98
C PRO A 112 1.18 -13.76 -31.66
#